data_AF-A0AAW7CWC7-F1
#
_entry.id   AF-A0AAW7CWC7-F1
#
_cell.length_a   1.000
_cell.length_b   1.000
_cell.length_c   1.000
_cell.angle_alpha   90.00
_cell.angle_beta   90.00
_cell.angle_gamma   90.00
#
_symmetry.space_group_name_H-M   'P 1'
#
loop_
_entity.id
_entity.type
_entity.pdbx_description
1 polymer ?
#
loop_
_entity_poly.entity_id
_entity_poly.type
_entity_poly.pdbx_seq_one_letter_code
_entity_poly.pdbx_strand_id
1 'polypeptide(L)'
;MNLRYIKSGLLVCMLSLFTVGCQDTDPDDIFGDKANVRIEKARVELNSALLDAEYGWKMIYFTDDAQLGGFSHLIKFEAADKVTMVSDFNASTLVPKVSTYTLPLGSTISVLFATPNHIHELGKGNIYPNEQLKGKGYLGDNQFLFYGYDGDVLTLRGNRGLFNIKLTKATAEDWNNISTNSALMNVIAQKRNLVMTENGESLVLNFRYTRGTRYATVLNNEQTISVNSKGGIGIGFNVDEIVVSPAIEFEDGSTISVLKFENGVFKGESGSNSIIIM
;
A
#
# COMPACT_ATOMS: atom_id res chain seq x y z
N MET A 1 -77.61 9.02 -36.93
CA MET A 1 -76.50 9.94 -36.69
C MET A 1 -75.19 9.18 -36.90
N ASN A 2 -74.30 9.71 -37.74
CA ASN A 2 -73.31 8.97 -38.53
C ASN A 2 -72.17 8.31 -37.73
N LEU A 3 -72.02 6.98 -37.89
CA LEU A 3 -70.94 6.15 -37.33
C LEU A 3 -69.55 6.39 -37.96
N ARG A 4 -69.39 7.43 -38.79
CA ARG A 4 -68.12 7.85 -39.42
C ARG A 4 -67.35 8.88 -38.62
N TYR A 5 -67.97 9.56 -37.64
CA TYR A 5 -67.30 10.60 -36.83
C TYR A 5 -66.73 10.05 -35.52
N ILE A 6 -67.19 8.88 -35.05
CA ILE A 6 -66.71 8.26 -33.79
C ILE A 6 -65.31 7.64 -33.97
N LYS A 7 -64.97 7.16 -35.18
CA LYS A 7 -63.63 6.60 -35.46
C LYS A 7 -62.55 7.66 -35.76
N SER A 8 -62.94 8.89 -36.12
CA SER A 8 -62.00 9.98 -36.40
C SER A 8 -61.67 10.84 -35.17
N GLY A 9 -62.58 10.90 -34.18
CA GLY A 9 -62.32 11.58 -32.90
C GLY A 9 -61.48 10.75 -31.93
N LEU A 10 -61.57 9.41 -31.99
CA LEU A 10 -60.81 8.52 -31.10
C LEU A 10 -59.32 8.43 -31.46
N LEU A 11 -58.97 8.56 -32.74
CA LEU A 11 -57.58 8.52 -33.21
C LEU A 11 -56.82 9.82 -32.89
N VAL A 12 -57.51 10.96 -32.84
CA VAL A 12 -56.90 12.27 -32.53
C VAL A 12 -56.68 12.46 -31.03
N CYS A 13 -57.52 11.89 -30.17
CA CYS A 13 -57.34 11.93 -28.71
C CYS A 13 -56.29 10.95 -28.18
N MET A 14 -55.92 9.89 -28.92
CA MET A 14 -54.93 8.91 -28.48
C MET A 14 -53.49 9.25 -28.89
N LEU A 15 -53.30 10.25 -29.77
CA LEU A 15 -51.99 10.67 -30.27
C LEU A 15 -51.41 11.88 -29.51
N SER A 16 -52.20 12.54 -28.66
CA SER A 16 -51.74 13.66 -27.82
C SER A 16 -51.09 13.24 -26.50
N LEU A 17 -51.12 11.94 -26.16
CA LEU A 17 -50.56 11.39 -24.91
C LEU A 17 -49.06 11.04 -24.99
N PHE A 18 -48.39 11.26 -26.12
CA PHE A 18 -46.96 10.96 -26.30
C PHE A 18 -46.03 12.19 -26.32
N THR A 19 -46.52 13.37 -25.91
CA THR A 19 -45.69 14.60 -25.91
C THR A 19 -45.45 15.20 -24.53
N VAL A 20 -45.48 14.37 -23.47
CA VAL A 20 -44.64 14.67 -22.30
C VAL A 20 -43.23 14.25 -22.68
N GLY A 21 -42.58 15.10 -23.47
CA GLY A 21 -41.12 15.09 -23.58
C GLY A 21 -40.57 15.14 -22.17
N CYS A 22 -39.60 14.26 -21.90
CA CYS A 22 -38.79 14.30 -20.70
C CYS A 22 -38.42 15.77 -20.48
N GLN A 23 -38.97 16.40 -19.45
CA GLN A 23 -38.39 17.64 -18.97
C GLN A 23 -36.94 17.30 -18.72
N ASP A 24 -36.02 18.05 -19.35
CA ASP A 24 -34.67 18.22 -18.85
C ASP A 24 -34.81 18.85 -17.46
N THR A 25 -35.22 18.04 -16.50
CA THR A 25 -34.71 18.12 -15.16
C THR A 25 -33.29 17.66 -15.35
N ASP A 26 -32.41 18.62 -15.68
CA ASP A 26 -31.03 18.52 -15.23
C ASP A 26 -31.17 18.10 -13.77
N PRO A 27 -30.81 16.85 -13.41
CA PRO A 27 -30.84 16.50 -12.01
C PRO A 27 -29.92 17.50 -11.35
N ASP A 28 -30.47 18.37 -10.51
CA ASP A 28 -29.71 19.30 -9.68
C ASP A 28 -28.46 18.55 -9.25
N ASP A 29 -27.28 18.99 -9.69
CA ASP A 29 -26.04 18.26 -9.54
C ASP A 29 -25.86 17.97 -8.05
N ILE A 30 -26.23 16.75 -7.64
CA ILE A 30 -26.30 16.33 -6.23
C ILE A 30 -24.90 16.41 -5.60
N PHE A 31 -23.86 16.58 -6.44
CA PHE A 31 -22.45 16.67 -6.09
C PHE A 31 -21.83 18.05 -6.38
N GLY A 32 -22.64 19.07 -6.73
CA GLY A 32 -22.26 20.48 -6.89
C GLY A 32 -21.39 20.81 -8.12
N ASP A 33 -20.31 20.06 -8.32
CA ASP A 33 -19.38 20.20 -9.45
C ASP A 33 -19.53 19.04 -10.44
N LYS A 34 -19.41 19.32 -11.75
CA LYS A 34 -19.36 18.29 -12.79
C LYS A 34 -18.23 17.28 -12.52
N ALA A 35 -18.46 16.01 -12.87
CA ALA A 35 -17.53 14.91 -12.58
C ALA A 35 -16.09 15.15 -13.05
N ASN A 36 -15.89 15.76 -14.22
CA ASN A 36 -14.56 16.10 -14.74
C ASN A 36 -13.85 17.17 -13.88
N VAL A 37 -14.57 18.16 -13.38
CA VAL A 37 -14.03 19.21 -12.49
C VAL A 37 -13.56 18.60 -11.18
N ARG A 38 -14.36 17.69 -10.60
CA ARG A 38 -14.00 16.99 -9.35
C ARG A 38 -12.72 16.15 -9.50
N ILE A 39 -12.58 15.46 -10.64
CA ILE A 39 -11.40 14.64 -10.92
C ILE A 39 -10.15 15.50 -11.07
N GLU A 40 -10.21 16.60 -11.83
CA GLU A 40 -9.06 17.49 -11.97
C GLU A 40 -8.69 18.16 -10.65
N LYS A 41 -9.69 18.55 -9.84
CA LYS A 41 -9.46 19.05 -8.48
C LYS A 41 -8.73 18.03 -7.60
N ALA A 42 -9.19 16.78 -7.57
CA ALA A 42 -8.54 15.71 -6.82
C ALA A 42 -7.10 15.43 -7.33
N ARG A 43 -6.85 15.58 -8.64
CA ARG A 43 -5.49 15.44 -9.21
C ARG A 43 -4.58 16.57 -8.75
N VAL A 44 -5.08 17.81 -8.76
CA VAL A 44 -4.34 18.99 -8.28
C VAL A 44 -4.06 18.87 -6.79
N GLU A 45 -5.04 18.46 -5.98
CA GLU A 45 -4.88 18.24 -4.54
C GLU A 45 -3.84 17.15 -4.25
N LEU A 46 -3.92 16.01 -4.94
CA LEU A 46 -2.90 14.95 -4.82
C LEU A 46 -1.52 15.49 -5.18
N ASN A 47 -1.38 16.16 -6.32
CA ASN A 47 -0.08 16.68 -6.76
C ASN A 47 0.50 17.71 -5.77
N SER A 48 -0.35 18.61 -5.26
CA SER A 48 0.05 19.63 -4.29
C SER A 48 0.55 18.97 -3.01
N ALA A 49 -0.17 17.99 -2.48
CA ALA A 49 0.24 17.29 -1.27
C ALA A 49 1.52 16.45 -1.49
N LEU A 50 1.69 15.82 -2.65
CA LEU A 50 2.95 15.14 -2.99
C LEU A 50 4.16 16.08 -2.93
N LEU A 51 4.00 17.32 -3.40
CA LEU A 51 5.04 18.36 -3.44
C LEU A 51 5.24 19.11 -2.10
N ASP A 52 4.23 19.14 -1.22
CA ASP A 52 4.27 19.86 0.06
C ASP A 52 5.17 19.19 1.11
N ALA A 53 5.46 17.90 0.95
CA ALA A 53 6.36 17.18 1.84
C ALA A 53 7.83 17.60 1.61
N GLU A 54 8.37 18.46 2.48
CA GLU A 54 9.72 19.06 2.39
C GLU A 54 10.84 18.02 2.13
N TYR A 55 10.80 16.90 2.86
CA TYR A 55 11.74 15.78 2.72
C TYR A 55 11.12 14.61 1.93
N GLY A 56 9.98 14.83 1.28
CA GLY A 56 9.25 13.79 0.55
C GLY A 56 8.49 12.84 1.48
N TRP A 57 8.26 11.64 0.97
CA TRP A 57 7.44 10.60 1.58
C TRP A 57 8.26 9.35 1.84
N LYS A 58 7.95 8.65 2.92
CA LYS A 58 8.46 7.30 3.18
C LYS A 58 7.36 6.27 3.06
N MET A 59 7.72 5.12 2.50
CA MET A 59 6.86 3.95 2.40
C MET A 59 7.65 2.67 2.66
N ILE A 60 7.02 1.70 3.31
CA ILE A 60 7.48 0.32 3.34
C ILE A 60 6.57 -0.46 2.42
N TYR A 61 7.10 -0.87 1.26
CA TYR A 61 6.32 -1.51 0.23
C TYR A 61 6.37 -3.03 0.37
N PHE A 62 5.28 -3.61 0.89
CA PHE A 62 5.04 -5.05 0.89
C PHE A 62 4.40 -5.46 -0.42
N THR A 63 5.02 -6.42 -1.11
CA THR A 63 4.59 -6.86 -2.45
C THR A 63 3.89 -8.21 -2.45
N ASP A 64 4.00 -8.98 -1.37
CA ASP A 64 3.32 -10.26 -1.18
C ASP A 64 3.37 -10.74 0.28
N ASP A 65 2.24 -10.75 0.96
CA ASP A 65 2.11 -11.19 2.35
C ASP A 65 2.31 -12.70 2.56
N ALA A 66 2.44 -13.49 1.49
CA ALA A 66 2.60 -14.94 1.60
C ALA A 66 4.07 -15.42 1.62
N GLN A 67 5.00 -14.65 1.07
CA GLN A 67 6.39 -15.08 0.87
C GLN A 67 7.41 -13.95 0.77
N LEU A 68 7.01 -12.68 0.77
CA LEU A 68 7.92 -11.54 0.67
C LEU A 68 7.74 -10.57 1.86
N GLY A 69 8.81 -9.86 2.19
CA GLY A 69 8.77 -8.75 3.13
C GLY A 69 8.64 -7.38 2.48
N GLY A 70 8.88 -6.36 3.30
CA GLY A 70 8.74 -4.97 2.91
C GLY A 70 10.06 -4.36 2.42
N PHE A 71 9.94 -3.45 1.46
CA PHE A 71 11.06 -2.70 0.90
C PHE A 71 10.85 -1.21 1.13
N SER A 72 11.79 -0.59 1.84
CA SER A 72 11.65 0.79 2.27
C SER A 72 12.09 1.72 1.16
N HIS A 73 11.31 2.76 0.92
CA HIS A 73 11.60 3.78 -0.07
C HIS A 73 11.39 5.16 0.52
N LEU A 74 12.30 6.08 0.20
CA LEU A 74 12.07 7.51 0.36
C LEU A 74 11.89 8.12 -1.02
N ILE A 75 10.87 8.95 -1.14
CA ILE A 75 10.35 9.42 -2.42
C ILE A 75 10.10 10.93 -2.29
N LYS A 76 10.93 11.74 -2.94
CA LYS A 76 10.77 13.18 -3.00
C LYS A 76 10.23 13.59 -4.36
N PHE A 77 8.99 14.06 -4.39
CA PHE A 77 8.39 14.65 -5.58
C PHE A 77 8.89 16.09 -5.74
N GLU A 78 9.16 16.48 -6.97
CA GLU A 78 9.78 17.76 -7.32
C GLU A 78 9.04 18.37 -8.52
N ALA A 79 9.24 19.68 -8.72
CA ALA A 79 8.67 20.39 -9.85
C ALA A 79 9.08 19.76 -11.21
N ALA A 80 8.29 20.05 -12.24
CA ALA A 80 8.45 19.50 -13.59
C ALA A 80 8.40 17.95 -13.62
N ASP A 81 7.46 17.38 -12.86
CA ASP A 81 7.13 15.95 -12.84
C ASP A 81 8.33 15.04 -12.51
N LYS A 82 9.26 15.55 -11.69
CA LYS A 82 10.45 14.82 -11.26
C LYS A 82 10.22 14.14 -9.92
N VAL A 83 10.92 13.04 -9.74
CA VAL A 83 10.93 12.32 -8.46
C VAL A 83 12.30 11.76 -8.17
N THR A 84 12.81 12.04 -6.98
CA THR A 84 14.06 11.50 -6.46
C THR A 84 13.75 10.39 -5.46
N MET A 85 14.41 9.24 -5.61
CA MET A 85 14.14 8.06 -4.78
C MET A 85 15.42 7.44 -4.25
N VAL A 86 15.34 6.87 -3.04
CA VAL A 86 16.27 5.86 -2.50
C VAL A 86 15.47 4.66 -1.99
N SER A 87 16.11 3.50 -1.92
CA SER A 87 15.53 2.31 -1.32
C SER A 87 16.56 1.49 -0.57
N ASP A 88 16.11 0.80 0.49
CA ASP A 88 16.91 -0.19 1.22
C ASP A 88 17.02 -1.54 0.50
N PHE A 89 16.51 -1.68 -0.73
CA PHE A 89 16.50 -2.93 -1.48
C PHE A 89 17.89 -3.57 -1.62
N ASN A 90 18.89 -2.78 -2.01
CA ASN A 90 20.30 -3.20 -2.04
C ASN A 90 21.25 -1.98 -1.92
N ALA A 91 22.56 -2.23 -1.87
CA ALA A 91 23.56 -1.16 -1.70
C ALA A 91 23.53 -0.10 -2.82
N SER A 92 23.20 -0.48 -4.07
CA SER A 92 23.13 0.47 -5.19
C SER A 92 21.87 1.35 -5.16
N THR A 93 20.79 0.88 -4.52
CA THR A 93 19.54 1.64 -4.39
C THR A 93 19.56 2.67 -3.27
N LEU A 94 20.60 2.68 -2.44
CA LEU A 94 20.83 3.71 -1.42
C LEU A 94 21.31 5.05 -2.02
N VAL A 95 21.77 5.03 -3.28
CA VAL A 95 22.17 6.26 -4.00
C VAL A 95 20.92 6.92 -4.60
N PRO A 96 20.67 8.22 -4.34
CA PRO A 96 19.51 8.91 -4.89
C PRO A 96 19.46 8.84 -6.42
N LYS A 97 18.29 8.50 -6.95
CA LYS A 97 18.05 8.45 -8.39
C LYS A 97 16.84 9.30 -8.76
N VAL A 98 17.09 10.24 -9.69
CA VAL A 98 16.07 11.10 -10.27
C VAL A 98 15.40 10.38 -11.45
N SER A 99 14.08 10.41 -11.49
CA SER A 99 13.26 9.96 -12.62
C SER A 99 12.06 10.88 -12.78
N THR A 100 11.07 10.45 -13.56
CA THR A 100 9.80 11.15 -13.75
C THR A 100 8.63 10.36 -13.19
N TYR A 101 7.57 11.06 -12.81
CA TYR A 101 6.28 10.51 -12.45
C TYR A 101 5.15 11.19 -13.25
N THR A 102 3.98 10.56 -13.32
CA THR A 102 2.78 11.19 -13.87
C THR A 102 1.57 10.81 -13.02
N LEU A 103 0.47 11.56 -13.17
CA LEU A 103 -0.78 11.33 -12.44
C LEU A 103 -1.96 10.92 -13.35
N PRO A 104 -1.86 9.78 -14.08
CA PRO A 104 -2.90 9.39 -15.03
C PRO A 104 -4.20 9.02 -14.31
N LEU A 105 -5.31 9.28 -15.00
CA LEU A 105 -6.64 8.85 -14.60
C LEU A 105 -6.96 7.50 -15.24
N GLY A 106 -7.27 6.49 -14.43
CA GLY A 106 -7.84 5.21 -14.84
C GLY A 106 -9.19 4.98 -14.14
N SER A 107 -9.28 3.94 -13.32
CA SER A 107 -10.40 3.75 -12.38
C SER A 107 -10.41 4.80 -11.26
N THR A 108 -9.22 5.28 -10.89
CA THR A 108 -8.97 6.44 -10.03
C THR A 108 -7.70 7.14 -10.53
N ILE A 109 -7.36 8.29 -9.94
CA ILE A 109 -6.06 8.94 -10.15
C ILE A 109 -4.99 8.02 -9.58
N SER A 110 -3.82 7.95 -10.20
CA SER A 110 -2.73 7.09 -9.73
C SER A 110 -1.40 7.81 -9.81
N VAL A 111 -0.45 7.43 -8.96
CA VAL A 111 0.95 7.82 -9.09
C VAL A 111 1.64 6.77 -9.96
N LEU A 112 2.07 7.16 -11.16
CA LEU A 112 2.82 6.31 -12.07
C LEU A 112 4.28 6.78 -12.09
N PHE A 113 5.21 5.91 -11.71
CA PHE A 113 6.64 6.15 -11.94
C PHE A 113 6.95 5.82 -13.40
N ALA A 114 7.02 6.86 -14.24
CA ALA A 114 6.99 6.73 -15.70
C ALA A 114 8.33 6.31 -16.32
N THR A 115 9.45 6.60 -15.64
CA THR A 115 10.80 6.24 -16.10
C THR A 115 11.55 5.43 -15.03
N PRO A 116 12.60 4.65 -15.40
CA PRO A 116 13.24 3.72 -14.48
C PRO A 116 13.78 4.39 -13.20
N ASN A 117 13.32 3.91 -12.05
CA ASN A 117 13.78 4.30 -10.70
C ASN A 117 13.83 3.07 -9.78
N HIS A 118 14.27 3.20 -8.53
CA HIS A 118 14.52 2.08 -7.61
C HIS A 118 13.29 1.20 -7.37
N ILE A 119 12.08 1.78 -7.36
CA ILE A 119 10.83 1.02 -7.26
C ILE A 119 10.65 -0.03 -8.36
N HIS A 120 11.23 0.20 -9.55
CA HIS A 120 11.15 -0.72 -10.68
C HIS A 120 12.04 -1.95 -10.49
N GLU A 121 13.06 -1.90 -9.62
CA GLU A 121 13.92 -3.05 -9.35
C GLU A 121 13.12 -4.25 -8.83
N LEU A 122 12.07 -3.99 -8.06
CA LEU A 122 11.17 -5.01 -7.54
C LEU A 122 10.33 -5.71 -8.61
N GLY A 123 10.13 -5.08 -9.78
CA GLY A 123 9.39 -5.65 -10.91
C GLY A 123 10.27 -6.39 -11.92
N LYS A 124 11.60 -6.38 -11.76
CA LYS A 124 12.53 -6.97 -12.74
C LYS A 124 12.58 -8.49 -12.63
N GLY A 125 12.10 -9.18 -13.67
CA GLY A 125 12.03 -10.64 -13.69
C GLY A 125 13.37 -11.39 -13.61
N ASN A 126 14.50 -10.72 -13.87
CA ASN A 126 15.85 -11.28 -13.72
C ASN A 126 16.47 -11.05 -12.34
N ILE A 127 15.78 -10.35 -11.44
CA ILE A 127 16.19 -10.11 -10.05
C ILE A 127 15.12 -10.72 -9.14
N TYR A 128 15.34 -11.94 -8.67
CA TYR A 128 14.35 -12.71 -7.92
C TYR A 128 14.98 -13.46 -6.73
N PRO A 129 14.26 -13.63 -5.60
CA PRO A 129 14.83 -14.23 -4.39
C PRO A 129 14.75 -15.77 -4.36
N ASN A 130 13.92 -16.38 -5.20
CA ASN A 130 13.75 -17.83 -5.29
C ASN A 130 13.19 -18.24 -6.68
N GLU A 131 13.29 -19.52 -7.03
CA GLU A 131 12.88 -20.03 -8.35
C GLU A 131 11.37 -19.85 -8.64
N GLN A 132 10.51 -19.79 -7.63
CA GLN A 132 9.06 -19.57 -7.82
C GLN A 132 8.75 -18.16 -8.36
N LEU A 133 9.68 -17.23 -8.12
CA LEU A 133 9.61 -15.82 -8.52
C LEU A 133 10.47 -15.48 -9.75
N LYS A 134 11.09 -16.48 -10.37
CA LYS A 134 11.83 -16.32 -11.62
C LYS A 134 10.92 -15.75 -12.72
N GLY A 135 11.39 -14.69 -13.38
CA GLY A 135 10.61 -13.97 -14.39
C GLY A 135 9.56 -13.01 -13.83
N LYS A 136 9.30 -13.04 -12.51
CA LYS A 136 8.32 -12.17 -11.82
C LYS A 136 8.98 -11.13 -10.92
N GLY A 137 10.23 -11.34 -10.53
CA GLY A 137 10.95 -10.46 -9.63
C GLY A 137 10.41 -10.53 -8.20
N TYR A 138 10.35 -9.40 -7.51
CA TYR A 138 9.74 -9.25 -6.19
C TYR A 138 8.29 -8.79 -6.27
N LEU A 139 7.61 -9.01 -7.42
CA LEU A 139 6.19 -8.66 -7.61
C LEU A 139 5.89 -7.16 -7.44
N GLY A 140 6.88 -6.30 -7.64
CA GLY A 140 6.71 -4.85 -7.51
C GLY A 140 5.88 -4.21 -8.63
N ASP A 141 5.03 -3.27 -8.24
CA ASP A 141 4.33 -2.33 -9.12
C ASP A 141 5.14 -1.05 -9.32
N ASN A 142 4.84 -0.34 -10.39
CA ASN A 142 5.30 1.04 -10.63
C ASN A 142 4.14 2.04 -10.78
N GLN A 143 2.90 1.57 -10.64
CA GLN A 143 1.70 2.38 -10.66
C GLN A 143 0.87 2.10 -9.41
N PHE A 144 0.48 3.17 -8.72
CA PHE A 144 -0.18 3.12 -7.43
C PHE A 144 -1.45 3.96 -7.45
N LEU A 145 -2.60 3.33 -7.29
CA LEU A 145 -3.92 3.93 -7.32
C LEU A 145 -4.15 4.75 -6.04
N PHE A 146 -4.66 5.97 -6.16
CA PHE A 146 -4.94 6.87 -5.04
C PHE A 146 -6.29 6.57 -4.39
N TYR A 147 -6.28 6.43 -3.05
CA TYR A 147 -7.46 6.11 -2.23
C TYR A 147 -7.77 7.13 -1.14
N GLY A 148 -7.00 8.23 -1.04
CA GLY A 148 -7.29 9.33 -0.14
C GLY A 148 -6.20 9.59 0.91
N TYR A 149 -6.50 10.53 1.79
CA TYR A 149 -5.68 10.91 2.95
C TYR A 149 -6.42 10.56 4.24
N ASP A 150 -5.68 10.06 5.22
CA ASP A 150 -6.13 9.94 6.61
C ASP A 150 -5.13 10.70 7.50
N GLY A 151 -5.51 11.91 7.91
CA GLY A 151 -4.57 12.86 8.51
C GLY A 151 -3.38 13.14 7.59
N ASP A 152 -2.17 12.88 8.07
CA ASP A 152 -0.91 13.02 7.32
C ASP A 152 -0.51 11.76 6.53
N VAL A 153 -1.40 10.76 6.42
CA VAL A 153 -1.13 9.49 5.74
C VAL A 153 -1.80 9.45 4.38
N LEU A 154 -1.00 9.39 3.31
CA LEU A 154 -1.48 9.16 1.95
C LEU A 154 -1.66 7.66 1.72
N THR A 155 -2.88 7.24 1.36
CA THR A 155 -3.19 5.85 1.06
C THR A 155 -3.21 5.59 -0.44
N LEU A 156 -2.37 4.65 -0.85
CA LEU A 156 -2.28 4.15 -2.22
C LEU A 156 -2.56 2.63 -2.26
N ARG A 157 -2.77 2.11 -3.46
CA ARG A 157 -2.87 0.67 -3.70
C ARG A 157 -2.10 0.27 -4.95
N GLY A 158 -1.32 -0.79 -4.90
CA GLY A 158 -0.63 -1.32 -6.08
C GLY A 158 -1.62 -1.66 -7.20
N ASN A 159 -1.34 -1.26 -8.44
CA ASN A 159 -2.25 -1.48 -9.56
C ASN A 159 -2.39 -2.97 -9.94
N ARG A 160 -1.31 -3.77 -9.85
CA ARG A 160 -1.36 -5.20 -10.15
C ARG A 160 -1.39 -6.04 -8.88
N GLY A 161 -0.56 -5.68 -7.89
CA GLY A 161 -0.45 -6.42 -6.64
C GLY A 161 -1.65 -6.21 -5.71
N LEU A 162 -2.37 -5.11 -5.87
CA LEU A 162 -3.56 -4.75 -5.07
C LEU A 162 -3.30 -4.61 -3.56
N PHE A 163 -2.04 -4.57 -3.13
CA PHE A 163 -1.64 -4.32 -1.74
C PHE A 163 -1.81 -2.85 -1.39
N ASN A 164 -2.35 -2.60 -0.19
CA ASN A 164 -2.47 -1.25 0.36
C ASN A 164 -1.12 -0.74 0.82
N ILE A 165 -0.83 0.52 0.49
CA ILE A 165 0.46 1.15 0.75
C ILE A 165 0.19 2.49 1.40
N LYS A 166 0.89 2.75 2.50
CA LYS A 166 0.79 4.00 3.25
C LYS A 166 2.07 4.80 3.02
N LEU A 167 1.89 6.05 2.59
CA LEU A 167 2.95 7.04 2.52
C LEU A 167 2.80 7.97 3.72
N THR A 168 3.88 8.17 4.46
CA THR A 168 3.97 9.14 5.55
C THR A 168 5.06 10.17 5.22
N LYS A 169 4.96 11.39 5.75
CA LYS A 169 6.00 12.40 5.52
C LYS A 169 7.35 11.89 6.02
N ALA A 170 8.35 11.97 5.18
CA ALA A 170 9.73 11.70 5.55
C ALA A 170 10.32 12.92 6.25
N THR A 171 11.44 12.70 6.92
CA THR A 171 12.27 13.69 7.61
C THR A 171 13.68 13.66 7.03
N ALA A 172 14.48 14.69 7.32
CA ALA A 172 15.91 14.68 6.97
C ALA A 172 16.65 13.46 7.54
N GLU A 173 16.25 13.02 8.74
CA GLU A 173 16.85 11.88 9.42
C GLU A 173 16.59 10.56 8.69
N ASP A 174 15.38 10.36 8.14
CA ASP A 174 15.07 9.17 7.35
C ASP A 174 16.06 9.01 6.18
N TRP A 175 16.38 10.10 5.47
CA TRP A 175 17.35 10.08 4.36
C TRP A 175 18.77 9.74 4.80
N ASN A 176 19.20 10.26 5.95
CA ASN A 176 20.53 9.99 6.49
C ASN A 176 20.65 8.56 7.01
N ASN A 177 19.55 7.99 7.51
CA ASN A 177 19.55 6.74 8.24
C ASN A 177 19.03 5.54 7.44
N ILE A 178 18.47 5.69 6.24
CA ILE A 178 17.94 4.54 5.47
C ILE A 178 18.95 3.39 5.31
N SER A 179 20.26 3.67 5.26
CA SER A 179 21.29 2.62 5.19
C SER A 179 21.37 1.74 6.45
N THR A 180 20.91 2.22 7.60
CA THR A 180 20.94 1.47 8.87
C THR A 180 19.94 0.30 8.88
N ASN A 181 18.92 0.32 8.01
CA ASN A 181 18.02 -0.81 7.80
C ASN A 181 18.77 -2.11 7.49
N SER A 182 19.91 -2.03 6.80
CA SER A 182 20.75 -3.20 6.50
C SER A 182 21.38 -3.83 7.75
N ALA A 183 21.73 -3.01 8.76
CA ALA A 183 22.20 -3.49 10.05
C ALA A 183 21.08 -4.15 10.85
N LEU A 184 19.89 -3.53 10.86
CA LEU A 184 18.71 -4.08 11.52
C LEU A 184 18.30 -5.43 10.91
N MET A 185 18.40 -5.57 9.58
CA MET A 185 18.21 -6.82 8.86
C MET A 185 19.19 -7.92 9.30
N ASN A 186 20.46 -7.57 9.59
CA ASN A 186 21.42 -8.53 10.09
C ASN A 186 21.09 -8.96 11.53
N VAL A 187 20.59 -8.04 12.37
CA VAL A 187 20.18 -8.33 13.74
C VAL A 187 18.99 -9.30 13.74
N ILE A 188 17.93 -9.03 12.97
CA ILE A 188 16.75 -9.91 12.93
C ILE A 188 17.07 -11.29 12.35
N ALA A 189 18.03 -11.39 11.43
CA ALA A 189 18.48 -12.66 10.89
C ALA A 189 19.15 -13.59 11.93
N GLN A 190 19.58 -13.07 13.08
CA GLN A 190 20.12 -13.88 14.18
C GLN A 190 19.04 -14.35 15.16
N LYS A 191 17.83 -13.82 15.06
CA LYS A 191 16.72 -14.16 15.95
C LYS A 191 16.17 -15.54 15.64
N ARG A 192 15.71 -16.25 16.66
CA ARG A 192 15.28 -17.64 16.55
C ARG A 192 13.93 -17.90 17.17
N ASN A 193 13.46 -17.01 18.04
CA ASN A 193 12.17 -17.17 18.69
C ASN A 193 11.32 -15.92 18.53
N LEU A 194 10.02 -16.14 18.42
CA LEU A 194 8.99 -15.13 18.62
C LEU A 194 8.16 -15.57 19.83
N VAL A 195 8.07 -14.72 20.84
CA VAL A 195 7.23 -14.90 22.02
C VAL A 195 6.00 -14.04 21.85
N MET A 196 4.84 -14.67 21.90
CA MET A 196 3.53 -14.03 21.87
C MET A 196 2.91 -14.15 23.26
N THR A 197 2.58 -13.01 23.87
CA THR A 197 1.97 -12.97 25.21
C THR A 197 0.56 -12.39 25.11
N GLU A 198 -0.42 -13.12 25.62
CA GLU A 198 -1.83 -12.75 25.66
C GLU A 198 -2.42 -13.19 27.00
N ASN A 199 -3.20 -12.33 27.66
CA ASN A 199 -3.83 -12.62 28.96
C ASN A 199 -2.86 -13.13 30.05
N GLY A 200 -1.57 -12.77 29.98
CA GLY A 200 -0.54 -13.22 30.91
C GLY A 200 0.08 -14.59 30.60
N GLU A 201 -0.40 -15.30 29.58
CA GLU A 201 0.19 -16.53 29.07
C GLU A 201 1.13 -16.23 27.91
N SER A 202 2.21 -17.00 27.79
CA SER A 202 3.21 -16.81 26.72
C SER A 202 3.37 -18.07 25.89
N LEU A 203 3.26 -17.90 24.58
CA LEU A 203 3.51 -18.90 23.56
C LEU A 203 4.85 -18.60 22.87
N VAL A 204 5.74 -19.58 22.83
CA VAL A 204 7.03 -19.47 22.12
C VAL A 204 6.95 -20.20 20.79
N LEU A 205 7.23 -19.46 19.71
CA LEU A 205 7.24 -19.97 18.34
C LEU A 205 8.65 -19.89 17.76
N ASN A 206 9.01 -20.87 16.93
CA ASN A 206 10.24 -20.79 16.15
C ASN A 206 10.12 -19.67 15.14
N PHE A 207 11.16 -18.85 15.02
CA PHE A 207 11.26 -17.75 14.09
C PHE A 207 12.42 -18.01 13.12
N ARG A 208 12.11 -18.09 11.83
CA ARG A 208 13.10 -18.35 10.77
C ARG A 208 12.99 -17.29 9.68
N TYR A 209 13.83 -16.27 9.80
CA TYR A 209 13.91 -15.18 8.83
C TYR A 209 14.85 -15.51 7.65
N THR A 210 14.38 -15.23 6.44
CA THR A 210 15.19 -15.34 5.21
C THR A 210 15.44 -13.96 4.62
N ARG A 211 16.71 -13.53 4.57
CA ARG A 211 17.10 -12.19 4.09
C ARG A 211 16.68 -11.91 2.65
N GLY A 212 16.83 -12.89 1.76
CA GLY A 212 16.53 -12.73 0.34
C GLY A 212 15.06 -12.38 0.09
N THR A 213 14.15 -13.09 0.74
CA THR A 213 12.70 -12.82 0.63
C THR A 213 12.22 -11.74 1.60
N ARG A 214 13.00 -11.43 2.64
CA ARG A 214 12.57 -10.64 3.81
C ARG A 214 11.34 -11.21 4.52
N TYR A 215 11.16 -12.52 4.45
CA TYR A 215 10.03 -13.22 5.05
C TYR A 215 10.50 -14.10 6.20
N ALA A 216 9.72 -14.15 7.27
CA ALA A 216 9.93 -15.03 8.41
C ALA A 216 8.82 -16.07 8.50
N THR A 217 9.23 -17.34 8.56
CA THR A 217 8.34 -18.44 8.94
C THR A 217 8.26 -18.49 10.47
N VAL A 218 7.04 -18.51 11.02
CA VAL A 218 6.80 -18.43 12.47
C VAL A 218 5.78 -19.46 12.93
N LEU A 219 6.26 -20.53 13.59
CA LEU A 219 5.44 -21.67 14.01
C LEU A 219 6.08 -22.49 15.13
N ASN A 220 5.27 -23.25 15.86
CA ASN A 220 5.76 -24.22 16.86
C ASN A 220 6.53 -25.39 16.21
N ASN A 221 7.16 -26.22 17.03
CA ASN A 221 7.95 -27.36 16.54
C ASN A 221 7.11 -28.37 15.76
N GLU A 222 5.87 -28.57 16.18
CA GLU A 222 4.91 -29.50 15.58
C GLU A 222 4.30 -28.95 14.28
N GLN A 223 4.55 -27.68 13.94
CA GLN A 223 4.01 -26.98 12.78
C GLN A 223 2.46 -26.93 12.75
N THR A 224 1.85 -26.92 13.93
CA THR A 224 0.39 -26.91 14.12
C THR A 224 -0.13 -25.54 14.58
N ILE A 225 0.74 -24.68 15.10
CA ILE A 225 0.41 -23.35 15.60
C ILE A 225 1.36 -22.35 14.93
N SER A 226 0.81 -21.26 14.41
CA SER A 226 1.56 -20.19 13.79
C SER A 226 0.97 -18.83 14.06
N VAL A 227 1.77 -17.78 13.87
CA VAL A 227 1.20 -16.45 13.68
C VAL A 227 0.51 -16.42 12.32
N ASN A 228 -0.72 -15.92 12.30
CA ASN A 228 -1.56 -15.78 11.11
C ASN A 228 -1.84 -17.13 10.41
N SER A 229 -2.86 -17.16 9.55
CA SER A 229 -3.32 -18.39 8.89
C SER A 229 -2.33 -19.03 7.91
N LYS A 230 -1.25 -18.32 7.53
CA LYS A 230 -0.27 -18.74 6.52
C LYS A 230 1.11 -19.13 7.07
N GLY A 231 1.32 -19.13 8.39
CA GLY A 231 2.58 -19.62 8.95
C GLY A 231 3.77 -18.65 8.93
N GLY A 232 3.56 -17.36 8.67
CA GLY A 232 4.65 -16.39 8.60
C GLY A 232 4.25 -14.94 8.44
N ILE A 233 5.28 -14.09 8.38
CA ILE A 233 5.19 -12.64 8.28
C ILE A 233 6.29 -12.11 7.36
N GLY A 234 5.94 -11.19 6.47
CA GLY A 234 6.87 -10.32 5.79
C GLY A 234 7.42 -9.27 6.74
N ILE A 235 8.69 -8.92 6.62
CA ILE A 235 9.36 -7.91 7.45
C ILE A 235 9.87 -6.77 6.56
N GLY A 236 9.43 -5.56 6.88
CA GLY A 236 10.00 -4.31 6.38
C GLY A 236 10.75 -3.58 7.49
N PHE A 237 11.57 -2.61 7.11
CA PHE A 237 12.52 -1.97 8.02
C PHE A 237 12.29 -0.46 8.08
N ASN A 238 12.43 0.10 9.26
CA ASN A 238 12.58 1.54 9.45
C ASN A 238 13.65 1.75 10.53
N VAL A 239 14.08 2.99 10.74
CA VAL A 239 15.09 3.29 11.75
C VAL A 239 14.60 2.78 13.12
N ASP A 240 15.40 1.91 13.74
CA ASP A 240 15.16 1.28 15.04
C ASP A 240 13.83 0.51 15.19
N GLU A 241 13.16 0.18 14.10
CA GLU A 241 11.93 -0.61 14.15
C GLU A 241 11.74 -1.49 12.90
N ILE A 242 10.95 -2.53 13.04
CA ILE A 242 10.47 -3.33 11.93
C ILE A 242 8.95 -3.18 11.81
N VAL A 243 8.47 -3.32 10.58
CA VAL A 243 7.05 -3.44 10.30
C VAL A 243 6.79 -4.84 9.78
N VAL A 244 5.74 -5.49 10.27
CA VAL A 244 5.35 -6.84 9.87
C VAL A 244 4.04 -6.80 9.09
N SER A 245 3.98 -7.57 8.00
CA SER A 245 2.78 -7.74 7.18
C SER A 245 2.60 -9.22 6.81
N PRO A 246 1.42 -9.83 7.05
CA PRO A 246 0.28 -9.21 7.73
C PRO A 246 0.60 -8.92 9.20
N ALA A 247 -0.17 -8.01 9.81
CA ALA A 247 -0.08 -7.74 11.24
C ALA A 247 -0.32 -9.05 12.02
N ILE A 248 0.33 -9.22 13.17
CA ILE A 248 0.11 -10.38 14.03
C ILE A 248 -1.19 -10.13 14.81
N GLU A 249 -2.17 -11.01 14.65
CA GLU A 249 -3.50 -10.94 15.26
C GLU A 249 -3.57 -11.81 16.53
N PHE A 250 -4.24 -11.29 17.55
CA PHE A 250 -4.51 -11.94 18.84
C PHE A 250 -5.97 -12.43 18.90
N GLU A 251 -6.30 -13.29 19.87
CA GLU A 251 -7.66 -13.85 19.99
C GLU A 251 -8.72 -12.77 20.27
N ASP A 252 -8.33 -11.70 20.96
CA ASP A 252 -9.20 -10.54 21.22
C ASP A 252 -9.42 -9.61 20.01
N GLY A 253 -8.80 -9.90 18.86
CA GLY A 253 -8.88 -9.12 17.63
C GLY A 253 -7.95 -7.90 17.58
N SER A 254 -7.15 -7.67 18.63
CA SER A 254 -6.06 -6.69 18.57
C SER A 254 -4.96 -7.16 17.63
N THR A 255 -4.21 -6.21 17.06
CA THR A 255 -3.12 -6.53 16.12
C THR A 255 -1.85 -5.75 16.44
N ILE A 256 -0.70 -6.35 16.12
CA ILE A 256 0.61 -5.71 16.23
C ILE A 256 1.32 -5.81 14.88
N SER A 257 1.64 -4.65 14.29
CA SER A 257 2.34 -4.55 13.01
C SER A 257 3.68 -3.84 13.10
N VAL A 258 4.00 -3.17 14.21
CA VAL A 258 5.26 -2.44 14.41
C VAL A 258 5.96 -2.99 15.65
N LEU A 259 7.24 -3.32 15.52
CA LEU A 259 8.07 -3.78 16.62
C LEU A 259 9.35 -2.94 16.69
N LYS A 260 9.57 -2.28 17.81
CA LYS A 260 10.75 -1.45 18.07
C LYS A 260 11.93 -2.30 18.52
N PHE A 261 13.12 -1.94 18.08
CA PHE A 261 14.36 -2.59 18.49
C PHE A 261 14.91 -1.94 19.75
N GLU A 262 14.81 -2.64 20.88
CA GLU A 262 15.24 -2.15 22.18
C GLU A 262 15.87 -3.29 22.98
N ASN A 263 16.97 -3.02 23.70
CA ASN A 263 17.65 -4.01 24.56
C ASN A 263 17.98 -5.33 23.85
N GLY A 264 18.29 -5.28 22.55
CA GLY A 264 18.67 -6.44 21.75
C GLY A 264 17.50 -7.31 21.26
N VAL A 265 16.25 -6.90 21.45
CA VAL A 265 15.05 -7.61 20.97
C VAL A 265 14.14 -6.68 20.16
N PHE A 266 13.27 -7.24 19.32
CA PHE A 266 12.19 -6.48 18.70
C PHE A 266 10.91 -6.66 19.50
N LYS A 267 10.28 -5.58 19.94
CA LYS A 267 9.11 -5.62 20.81
C LYS A 267 7.97 -4.75 20.28
N GLY A 268 6.76 -5.27 20.31
CA GLY A 268 5.52 -4.53 20.08
C GLY A 268 4.49 -4.87 21.15
N GLU A 269 3.60 -3.93 21.46
CA GLU A 269 2.54 -4.07 22.47
C GLU A 269 1.22 -3.49 21.95
N SER A 270 0.11 -4.11 22.35
CA SER A 270 -1.24 -3.61 22.11
C SER A 270 -2.11 -4.00 23.31
N GLY A 271 -2.47 -3.02 24.15
CA GLY A 271 -3.16 -3.30 25.41
C GLY A 271 -2.34 -4.18 26.35
N SER A 272 -2.88 -5.34 26.74
CA SER A 272 -2.20 -6.37 27.53
C SER A 272 -1.37 -7.35 26.70
N ASN A 273 -1.46 -7.27 25.38
CA ASN A 273 -0.85 -8.23 24.47
C ASN A 273 0.51 -7.72 24.00
N SER A 274 1.46 -8.64 23.78
CA SER A 274 2.79 -8.27 23.30
C SER A 274 3.43 -9.33 22.42
N ILE A 275 4.34 -8.87 21.55
CA ILE A 275 5.22 -9.70 20.73
C ILE A 275 6.66 -9.33 21.05
N ILE A 276 7.50 -10.34 21.24
CA ILE A 276 8.96 -10.20 21.38
C ILE A 276 9.66 -11.13 20.39
N ILE A 277 10.55 -10.62 19.56
CA ILE A 277 11.43 -11.41 18.68
C ILE A 277 12.86 -11.37 19.24
N MET A 278 13.41 -12.54 19.59
CA MET A 278 14.69 -12.66 20.30
C MET A 278 15.65 -13.71 19.74
#